data_AF-A0A2M8YCG8-F1
#
_entry.id   AF-A0A2M8YCG8-F1
#
_cell.length_a   1.000
_cell.length_b   1.000
_cell.length_c   1.000
_cell.angle_alpha   90.00
_cell.angle_beta   90.00
_cell.angle_gamma   90.00
#
_symmetry.space_group_name_H-M   'P 1'
#
loop_
_entity.id
_entity.type
_entity.pdbx_description
1 polymer ?
#
loop_
_entity_poly.entity_id
_entity_poly.type
_entity_poly.pdbx_seq_one_letter_code
_entity_poly.pdbx_strand_id
1 'polypeptide(L)'
;MHQQYNVDLLVEVVKLAFPDVSQKAFDEVVRLLKALAASTESDEWKELGNRFFEKAKEVQDSSEVSTYCLFGGACLGRSVDLARVKSVPTGGQG
;
A
#
# COMPACT_ATOMS: atom_id res chain seq x y z
N MET A 1 -20.10 -6.20 -1.94
CA MET A 1 -19.34 -5.81 -3.15
C MET A 1 -17.91 -5.55 -2.72
N HIS A 2 -16.95 -6.39 -3.10
CA HIS A 2 -15.54 -6.09 -2.88
C HIS A 2 -15.14 -5.00 -3.87
N GLN A 3 -14.83 -3.82 -3.34
CA GLN A 3 -14.35 -2.69 -4.11
C GLN A 3 -12.94 -3.06 -4.62
N GLN A 4 -12.89 -3.63 -5.82
CA GLN A 4 -11.64 -3.93 -6.50
C GLN A 4 -11.07 -2.57 -6.93
N TYR A 5 -10.20 -2.02 -6.09
CA TYR A 5 -9.54 -0.76 -6.38
C TYR A 5 -8.85 -0.90 -7.73
N ASN A 6 -9.13 0.04 -8.63
CA ASN A 6 -8.54 0.04 -9.95
C ASN A 6 -7.05 0.38 -9.80
N VAL A 7 -6.20 -0.66 -9.79
CA VAL A 7 -4.75 -0.55 -9.65
C VAL A 7 -4.19 0.51 -10.60
N ASP A 8 -4.77 0.62 -11.79
CA ASP A 8 -4.37 1.61 -12.79
C ASP A 8 -4.52 3.04 -12.28
N LEU A 9 -5.57 3.35 -11.50
CA LEU A 9 -5.77 4.66 -10.91
C LEU A 9 -4.72 4.98 -9.84
N LEU A 10 -4.35 3.99 -9.02
CA LEU A 10 -3.30 4.13 -8.03
C LEU A 10 -1.93 4.32 -8.70
N VAL A 11 -1.68 3.59 -9.79
CA VAL A 11 -0.47 3.72 -10.62
C VAL A 11 -0.37 5.10 -11.25
N GLU A 12 -1.48 5.68 -11.74
CA GLU A 12 -1.49 7.06 -12.24
C GLU A 12 -1.21 8.10 -11.16
N VAL A 13 -1.78 7.93 -9.96
CA VAL A 13 -1.47 8.81 -8.81
C VAL A 13 0.01 8.77 -8.46
N VAL A 14 0.66 7.60 -8.54
CA VAL A 14 2.12 7.49 -8.31
C VAL A 14 2.89 8.33 -9.32
N LYS A 15 2.54 8.22 -10.61
CA LYS A 15 3.21 8.99 -11.68
C LYS A 15 3.06 10.50 -11.49
N LEU A 16 1.89 10.94 -11.02
CA LEU A 16 1.60 12.36 -10.79
C LEU A 16 2.29 12.90 -9.52
N ALA A 17 2.28 12.12 -8.44
CA ALA A 17 2.85 12.54 -7.16
C ALA A 17 4.39 12.49 -7.15
N PHE A 18 4.98 11.60 -7.97
CA PHE A 18 6.42 11.39 -8.02
C PHE A 18 6.93 11.34 -9.47
N PRO A 19 6.93 12.47 -10.20
CA PRO A 19 7.36 12.51 -11.59
C PRO A 19 8.83 12.14 -11.78
N ASP A 20 9.66 12.35 -10.75
CA ASP A 20 11.11 12.13 -10.78
C ASP A 20 11.55 10.81 -10.13
N VAL A 21 10.60 9.93 -9.79
CA VAL A 21 10.95 8.62 -9.22
C VAL A 21 11.70 7.78 -10.25
N SER A 22 12.75 7.07 -9.82
CA SER A 22 13.47 6.19 -10.71
C SER A 22 12.53 5.10 -11.26
N GLN A 23 12.73 4.68 -12.54
CA GLN A 23 11.92 3.62 -13.15
C GLN A 23 11.95 2.33 -12.30
N LYS A 24 13.09 2.04 -11.66
CA LYS A 24 13.25 0.90 -10.77
C LYS A 24 12.34 0.99 -9.53
N ALA A 25 12.32 2.14 -8.86
CA ALA A 25 11.44 2.36 -7.71
C ALA A 25 9.97 2.40 -8.14
N PHE A 26 9.66 2.96 -9.32
CA PHE A 26 8.33 2.93 -9.90
C PHE A 26 7.82 1.51 -10.14
N ASP A 27 8.60 0.67 -10.82
CA ASP A 27 8.23 -0.72 -11.11
C ASP A 27 8.02 -1.53 -9.83
N GLU A 28 8.83 -1.26 -8.80
CA GLU A 28 8.68 -1.89 -7.50
C GLU A 28 7.37 -1.46 -6.83
N VAL A 29 7.03 -0.17 -6.86
CA VAL A 29 5.73 0.35 -6.37
C VAL A 29 4.56 -0.24 -7.15
N VAL A 30 4.60 -0.31 -8.47
CA VAL A 30 3.54 -0.91 -9.30
C VAL A 30 3.36 -2.38 -8.99
N ARG A 31 4.45 -3.14 -8.85
CA ARG A 31 4.40 -4.57 -8.47
C ARG A 31 3.70 -4.74 -7.12
N LEU A 32 3.96 -3.84 -6.19
CA LEU A 32 3.40 -3.86 -4.86
C LEU A 32 1.92 -3.44 -4.87
N LEU A 33 1.53 -2.40 -5.61
CA LEU A 33 0.12 -2.03 -5.83
C LEU A 33 -0.71 -3.17 -6.45
N LYS A 34 -0.12 -3.97 -7.35
CA LYS A 34 -0.76 -5.16 -7.90
C LYS A 34 -0.94 -6.27 -6.85
N ALA A 35 0.08 -6.51 -6.02
CA ALA A 35 -0.03 -7.47 -4.91
C ALA A 35 -1.08 -7.03 -3.88
N LEU A 36 -1.16 -5.72 -3.65
CA LEU A 36 -2.15 -5.09 -2.79
C LEU A 36 -3.58 -5.32 -3.28
N ALA A 37 -3.87 -5.11 -4.57
CA ALA A 37 -5.19 -5.38 -5.11
C ALA A 37 -5.59 -6.87 -5.13
N ALA A 38 -4.62 -7.78 -5.01
CA ALA A 38 -4.86 -9.21 -4.99
C ALA A 38 -5.15 -9.77 -3.58
N SER A 39 -4.76 -9.07 -2.50
CA SER A 39 -4.85 -9.59 -1.13
C SER A 39 -5.97 -8.94 -0.31
N THR A 40 -6.82 -9.78 0.30
CA THR A 40 -7.81 -9.39 1.30
C THR A 40 -7.32 -9.55 2.75
N GLU A 41 -6.06 -9.95 2.95
CA GLU A 41 -5.53 -10.35 4.25
C GLU A 41 -4.76 -9.22 4.94
N SER A 42 -5.26 -8.78 6.10
CA SER A 42 -4.68 -7.67 6.90
C SER A 42 -3.17 -7.79 7.16
N ASP A 43 -2.68 -9.00 7.45
CA ASP A 43 -1.28 -9.20 7.86
C ASP A 43 -0.30 -9.04 6.70
N GLU A 44 -0.69 -9.42 5.49
CA GLU A 44 0.13 -9.23 4.28
C GLU A 44 0.31 -7.74 3.98
N TRP A 45 -0.76 -6.96 4.14
CA TRP A 45 -0.72 -5.50 4.02
C TRP A 45 0.20 -4.85 5.08
N LYS A 46 0.18 -5.37 6.31
CA LYS A 46 1.05 -4.91 7.39
C LYS A 46 2.53 -5.19 7.09
N GLU A 47 2.83 -6.41 6.69
CA GLU A 47 4.20 -6.82 6.34
C GLU A 47 4.74 -5.97 5.20
N LEU A 48 3.92 -5.73 4.17
CA LEU A 48 4.33 -4.91 3.05
C LEU A 48 4.59 -3.45 3.44
N GLY A 49 3.73 -2.87 4.27
CA GLY A 49 3.94 -1.53 4.80
C GLY A 49 5.24 -1.41 5.57
N ASN A 50 5.56 -2.40 6.40
CA ASN A 50 6.83 -2.44 7.13
C ASN A 50 8.04 -2.52 6.19
N ARG A 51 7.98 -3.35 5.14
CA ARG A 51 9.07 -3.44 4.15
C ARG A 51 9.33 -2.12 3.43
N PHE A 52 8.29 -1.33 3.16
CA PHE A 52 8.45 0.00 2.62
C PHE A 52 9.13 0.96 3.60
N PHE A 53 8.77 0.93 4.89
CA PHE A 53 9.46 1.74 5.89
C PHE A 53 10.92 1.33 6.10
N GLU A 54 11.24 0.03 6.02
CA GLU A 54 12.65 -0.41 6.04
C GLU A 54 13.42 0.14 4.84
N LYS A 55 12.87 0.04 3.62
CA LYS A 55 13.48 0.68 2.44
C LYS A 55 13.63 2.20 2.60
N ALA A 56 12.64 2.88 3.19
CA ALA A 56 12.73 4.31 3.45
C ALA A 56 13.92 4.66 4.37
N LYS A 57 14.21 3.82 5.38
CA LYS A 57 15.41 3.98 6.23
C LYS A 57 16.69 3.75 5.44
N GLU A 58 16.71 2.73 4.57
CA GLU A 58 17.87 2.44 3.70
C GLU A 58 18.18 3.59 2.74
N VAL A 59 17.15 4.29 2.25
CA VAL A 59 17.28 5.42 1.31
C VAL A 59 17.04 6.78 1.97
N GLN A 60 17.26 6.93 3.28
CA GLN A 60 16.89 8.11 4.06
C GLN A 60 17.41 9.45 3.51
N ASP A 61 18.54 9.44 2.80
CA ASP A 61 19.17 10.63 2.22
C ASP A 61 18.76 10.87 0.74
N SER A 62 17.85 10.05 0.21
CA SER A 62 17.33 10.11 -1.16
C SER A 62 15.96 10.81 -1.20
N SER A 63 15.65 11.46 -2.32
CA SER A 63 14.29 11.97 -2.60
C SER A 63 13.23 10.87 -2.59
N GLU A 64 13.64 9.62 -2.80
CA GLU A 64 12.77 8.43 -2.80
C GLU A 64 12.23 8.08 -1.39
N VAL A 65 12.78 8.65 -0.31
CA VAL A 65 12.31 8.39 1.06
C VAL A 65 10.82 8.72 1.23
N SER A 66 10.38 9.83 0.64
CA SER A 66 9.00 10.30 0.70
C SER A 66 8.03 9.34 -0.01
N THR A 67 8.45 8.80 -1.15
CA THR A 67 7.74 7.78 -1.92
C THR A 67 7.53 6.54 -1.06
N TYR A 68 8.59 5.98 -0.50
CA TYR A 68 8.49 4.77 0.33
C TYR A 68 7.66 4.99 1.59
N CYS A 69 7.79 6.14 2.27
CA CYS A 69 6.96 6.48 3.42
C CYS A 69 5.46 6.58 3.08
N LEU A 70 5.11 7.18 1.94
CA LEU A 70 3.73 7.27 1.48
C LEU A 70 3.11 5.88 1.30
N PHE A 71 3.82 4.98 0.61
CA PHE A 71 3.32 3.62 0.38
C PHE A 71 3.29 2.78 1.65
N GLY A 72 4.29 2.92 2.51
CA GLY A 72 4.29 2.31 3.84
C GLY A 72 3.03 2.70 4.63
N GLY A 73 2.71 3.99 4.68
CA GLY A 73 1.51 4.51 5.33
C GLY A 73 0.21 3.99 4.71
N ALA A 74 0.09 4.00 3.39
CA ALA A 74 -1.09 3.49 2.69
C ALA A 74 -1.32 1.99 2.98
N CYS A 75 -0.25 1.20 3.03
CA CYS A 75 -0.33 -0.23 3.32
C CYS A 75 -0.82 -0.49 4.75
N LEU A 76 -0.27 0.21 5.73
CA LEU A 76 -0.70 0.10 7.13
C LEU A 76 -2.14 0.57 7.33
N GLY A 77 -2.54 1.67 6.68
CA GLY A 77 -3.92 2.15 6.71
C GLY A 77 -4.92 1.09 6.25
N ARG A 78 -4.59 0.39 5.16
CA ARG A 78 -5.43 -0.70 4.65
C ARG A 78 -5.40 -1.96 5.51
N SER A 79 -4.24 -2.31 6.08
CA SER A 79 -4.15 -3.39 7.07
C SER A 79 -5.14 -3.16 8.22
N VAL A 80 -5.16 -1.94 8.78
CA VAL A 80 -6.09 -1.55 9.84
C VAL A 80 -7.55 -1.62 9.38
N ASP A 81 -7.86 -1.16 8.17
CA ASP A 81 -9.20 -1.23 7.60
C ASP A 81 -9.70 -2.68 7.46
N LEU A 82 -8.87 -3.58 6.90
CA LEU A 82 -9.18 -5.00 6.78
C LEU A 82 -9.34 -5.69 8.14
N ALA A 83 -8.48 -5.36 9.11
CA ALA A 83 -8.58 -5.87 10.47
C ALA A 83 -9.89 -5.45 11.15
N ARG A 84 -10.36 -4.21 10.90
CA ARG A 84 -11.65 -3.72 11.39
C ARG A 84 -12.82 -4.44 10.74
N VAL A 85 -12.78 -4.72 9.45
CA VAL A 85 -13.83 -5.51 8.77
C VAL A 85 -13.91 -6.93 9.33
N LYS A 86 -12.77 -7.55 9.70
CA LYS A 86 -12.76 -8.87 10.35
C LYS A 86 -13.27 -8.85 11.80
N SER A 87 -13.13 -7.74 12.52
CA SER A 87 -13.45 -7.64 13.95
C SER A 87 -14.87 -7.18 14.26
N VAL A 88 -15.64 -6.72 13.27
CA VAL A 88 -17.08 -6.48 13.45
C VAL A 88 -17.76 -7.85 13.54
N PRO A 89 -18.34 -8.23 14.69
CA PRO A 89 -19.22 -9.38 14.74
C PRO A 89 -20.42 -9.07 13.85
N THR A 90 -20.84 -10.02 13.02
CA THR A 90 -22.19 -10.05 12.44
C THR A 90 -23.21 -10.19 13.57
N GLY A 91 -23.44 -9.11 14.31
CA GLY A 91 -24.45 -9.00 15.35
C GLY A 91 -25.66 -8.25 14.81
N GLY A 92 -26.76 -8.96 14.57
CA GLY A 92 -28.09 -8.35 14.53
C GLY A 92 -28.95 -8.65 13.31
N GLN A 93 -29.20 -9.92 12.98
CA GLN A 93 -30.51 -10.34 12.48
C GLN A 93 -30.90 -11.63 13.20
N GLY A 94 -31.98 -11.54 13.99
CA GLY A 94 -32.50 -12.60 14.85
C GLY A 94 -33.21 -12.01 16.04
#